data_AF-W6UDH7-F1
#
_entry.id   AF-W6UDH7-F1
#
_cell.length_a   1.000
_cell.length_b   1.000
_cell.length_c   1.000
_cell.angle_alpha   90.00
_cell.angle_beta   90.00
_cell.angle_gamma   90.00
#
_symmetry.space_group_name_H-M   'P 1'
#
loop_
_entity.id
_entity.type
_entity.pdbx_description
1 polymer ?
#
loop_
_entity_poly.entity_id
_entity_poly.type
_entity_poly.pdbx_seq_one_letter_code
_entity_poly.pdbx_strand_id
1 'polypeptide(L)'
;MSELELLRMQANKKTDESLESTRRMVTMAEESHQIGAATMEQLYHQGEQLDRVNDQMNVIHEDIKSTEKNLDTLEKCCGIFSLPWKRVKRPGNDKHFKARDYTAPTTEQPPKPHFGKKAPVSGDLAQPDGPFIQRILDDDRETEMEQNLHHVSGIVGELRTMALDMNQEIAVHNQKLDEIASKTDDNQLRLNAAQSQATRIVGKPTKTSSSPVIPQPGLGMVAKQMANQAMK
;
A
#
# COMPACT_ATOMS: atom_id res chain seq x y z
N MET A 1 7.86 -26.70 57.40
CA MET A 1 6.77 -26.33 56.48
C MET A 1 5.93 -27.56 56.22
N SER A 2 4.61 -27.44 56.38
CA SER A 2 3.66 -28.50 56.03
C SER A 2 3.52 -28.61 54.51
N GLU A 3 3.22 -29.79 53.96
CA GLU A 3 2.98 -29.99 52.53
C GLU A 3 1.85 -29.08 52.00
N LEU A 4 0.84 -28.80 52.82
CA LEU A 4 -0.23 -27.87 52.51
C LEU A 4 0.26 -26.43 52.34
N GLU A 5 1.23 -26.00 53.15
CA GLU A 5 1.82 -24.66 53.04
C GLU A 5 2.64 -24.53 51.76
N LEU A 6 3.39 -25.57 51.40
CA LEU A 6 4.17 -25.60 50.16
C LEU A 6 3.25 -25.50 48.93
N LEU A 7 2.16 -26.27 48.90
CA LEU A 7 1.19 -26.23 47.80
C LEU A 7 0.52 -24.86 47.67
N ARG A 8 0.12 -24.24 48.79
CA ARG A 8 -0.44 -22.88 48.78
C ARG A 8 0.55 -21.83 48.29
N MET A 9 1.81 -21.92 48.70
CA MET A 9 2.86 -21.03 48.23
C MET A 9 3.07 -21.17 46.72
N GLN A 10 3.11 -22.40 46.20
CA GLN A 10 3.26 -22.65 44.76
C GLN A 10 2.04 -22.15 43.95
N ALA A 11 0.83 -22.34 44.46
CA ALA A 11 -0.39 -21.85 43.81
C ALA A 11 -0.37 -20.31 43.70
N ASN A 12 -0.10 -19.61 44.81
CA ASN A 12 0.00 -18.15 44.81
C ASN A 12 1.08 -17.64 43.86
N LYS A 13 2.26 -18.28 43.86
CA LYS A 13 3.34 -17.92 42.93
C LYS A 13 2.89 -18.03 41.47
N LYS A 14 2.19 -19.12 41.10
CA LYS A 14 1.67 -19.28 39.73
C LYS A 14 0.59 -18.25 39.39
N THR A 15 -0.26 -17.89 40.34
CA THR A 15 -1.27 -16.83 40.14
C THR A 15 -0.60 -15.48 39.86
N ASP A 16 0.43 -15.12 40.64
CA ASP A 16 1.18 -13.88 40.43
C ASP A 16 1.90 -13.85 39.08
N GLU A 17 2.56 -14.95 38.71
CA GLU A 17 3.22 -15.11 37.40
C GLU A 17 2.23 -15.02 36.24
N SER A 18 1.02 -15.59 36.41
CA SER A 18 -0.05 -15.52 35.41
C SER A 18 -0.58 -14.11 35.25
N LEU A 19 -0.80 -13.39 36.36
CA LEU A 19 -1.23 -12.00 36.34
C LEU A 19 -0.20 -11.11 35.64
N GLU A 20 1.08 -11.27 35.95
CA GLU A 20 2.14 -10.53 35.27
C GLU A 20 2.17 -10.83 33.76
N SER A 21 1.88 -12.09 33.37
CA SER A 21 1.73 -12.45 31.96
C SER A 21 0.55 -11.74 31.31
N THR A 22 -0.60 -11.59 31.98
CA THR A 22 -1.73 -10.83 31.44
C THR A 22 -1.41 -9.35 31.24
N ARG A 23 -0.64 -8.74 32.15
CA ARG A 23 -0.17 -7.35 31.99
C ARG A 23 0.74 -7.20 30.78
N ARG A 24 1.68 -8.14 30.57
CA ARG A 24 2.52 -8.14 29.36
C ARG A 24 1.71 -8.31 28.09
N MET A 25 0.67 -9.16 28.11
CA MET A 25 -0.23 -9.31 26.96
C MET A 25 -0.96 -8.02 26.62
N VAL A 26 -1.44 -7.27 27.62
CA VAL A 26 -2.07 -5.95 27.42
C VAL A 26 -1.10 -5.01 26.71
N THR A 27 0.12 -4.86 27.25
CA THR A 27 1.14 -3.98 26.63
C THR A 27 1.43 -4.36 25.19
N MET A 28 1.66 -5.65 24.91
CA MET A 28 1.94 -6.12 23.55
C MET A 28 0.74 -5.91 22.60
N ALA A 29 -0.48 -6.10 23.10
CA ALA A 29 -1.69 -5.88 22.30
C ALA A 29 -1.85 -4.40 21.94
N GLU A 30 -1.67 -3.50 22.91
CA GLU A 30 -1.74 -2.05 22.69
C GLU A 30 -0.65 -1.56 21.73
N GLU A 31 0.59 -2.03 21.90
CA GLU A 31 1.69 -1.74 20.97
C GLU A 31 1.38 -2.24 19.56
N SER A 32 0.86 -3.46 19.43
CA SER A 32 0.46 -4.02 18.14
C SER A 32 -0.66 -3.22 17.48
N HIS A 33 -1.63 -2.75 18.27
CA HIS A 33 -2.72 -1.91 17.79
C HIS A 33 -2.20 -0.56 17.26
N GLN A 34 -1.30 0.09 17.99
CA GLN A 34 -0.68 1.34 17.55
C GLN A 34 0.12 1.16 16.25
N ILE A 35 0.89 0.08 16.15
CA ILE A 35 1.62 -0.28 14.92
C ILE A 35 0.65 -0.55 13.77
N GLY A 36 -0.45 -1.26 14.03
CA GLY A 36 -1.51 -1.52 13.05
C GLY A 36 -2.13 -0.23 12.51
N ALA A 37 -2.48 0.71 13.39
CA ALA A 37 -3.04 2.01 13.01
C ALA A 37 -2.06 2.82 12.15
N ALA A 38 -0.79 2.90 12.55
CA ALA A 38 0.25 3.58 11.77
C ALA A 38 0.49 2.92 10.40
N THR A 39 0.41 1.59 10.34
CA THR A 39 0.53 0.83 9.08
C THR A 39 -0.63 1.12 8.15
N MET A 40 -1.85 1.20 8.67
CA MET A 40 -3.05 1.52 7.88
C MET A 40 -2.97 2.95 7.30
N GLU A 41 -2.46 3.93 8.06
CA GLU A 41 -2.20 5.28 7.56
C GLU A 41 -1.17 5.27 6.41
N GLN A 42 -0.09 4.49 6.57
CA GLN A 42 0.91 4.34 5.51
C GLN A 42 0.33 3.71 4.25
N LEU A 43 -0.52 2.68 4.37
CA LEU A 43 -1.20 2.06 3.24
C LEU A 43 -2.09 3.08 2.52
N TYR A 44 -2.86 3.89 3.24
CA TYR A 44 -3.67 4.95 2.64
C TYR A 44 -2.81 5.94 1.83
N HIS A 45 -1.71 6.42 2.40
CA HIS A 45 -0.79 7.33 1.68
C HIS A 45 -0.09 6.65 0.49
N GLN A 46 0.18 5.35 0.55
CA GLN A 46 0.67 4.59 -0.60
C GLN A 46 -0.38 4.49 -1.71
N GLY A 47 -1.66 4.30 -1.35
CA GLY A 47 -2.77 4.28 -2.30
C GLY A 47 -2.89 5.58 -3.11
N GLU A 48 -2.82 6.73 -2.43
CA GLU A 48 -2.82 8.04 -3.10
C GLU A 48 -1.60 8.24 -4.01
N GLN A 49 -0.44 7.72 -3.61
CA GLN A 49 0.75 7.76 -4.47
C GLN A 49 0.56 6.92 -5.74
N LEU A 50 -0.04 5.74 -5.64
CA LEU A 50 -0.34 4.91 -6.81
C LEU A 50 -1.31 5.62 -7.76
N ASP A 51 -2.32 6.31 -7.24
CA ASP A 51 -3.24 7.11 -8.07
C ASP A 51 -2.51 8.24 -8.80
N ARG A 52 -1.65 8.99 -8.10
CA ARG A 52 -0.81 10.02 -8.72
C ARG A 52 0.10 9.44 -9.82
N VAL A 53 0.71 8.29 -9.59
CA VAL A 53 1.57 7.61 -10.59
C VAL A 53 0.73 7.16 -11.79
N ASN A 54 -0.45 6.60 -11.56
CA ASN A 54 -1.35 6.16 -12.62
C ASN A 54 -1.81 7.32 -13.50
N ASP A 55 -2.07 8.49 -12.91
CA ASP A 55 -2.39 9.72 -13.63
C ASP A 55 -1.19 10.28 -14.40
N GLN A 56 0.00 10.26 -13.80
CA GLN A 56 1.23 10.64 -14.49
C GLN A 56 1.51 9.77 -15.72
N MET A 57 1.19 8.47 -15.68
CA MET A 57 1.30 7.61 -16.86
C MET A 57 0.40 8.06 -18.02
N ASN A 58 -0.79 8.63 -17.72
CA ASN A 58 -1.65 9.23 -18.74
C ASN A 58 -1.04 10.51 -19.32
N VAL A 59 -0.41 11.34 -18.48
CA VAL A 59 0.28 12.56 -18.94
C VAL A 59 1.45 12.21 -19.87
N ILE A 60 2.31 11.28 -19.47
CA ILE A 60 3.43 10.81 -20.30
C ILE A 60 2.93 10.29 -21.65
N HIS A 61 1.82 9.56 -21.66
CA HIS A 61 1.23 9.07 -22.89
C HIS A 61 0.84 10.19 -23.86
N GLU A 62 0.20 11.25 -23.36
CA GLU A 62 -0.17 12.42 -24.16
C GLU A 62 1.07 13.19 -24.65
N ASP A 63 2.11 13.29 -23.83
CA ASP A 63 3.38 13.91 -24.22
C ASP A 63 4.09 13.12 -25.32
N ILE A 64 4.06 11.79 -25.25
CA ILE A 64 4.57 10.92 -26.32
C ILE A 64 3.74 11.14 -27.60
N LYS A 65 2.41 11.16 -27.52
CA LYS A 65 1.54 11.47 -28.67
C LYS A 65 1.85 12.83 -29.30
N SER A 66 2.10 13.85 -28.49
CA SER A 66 2.49 15.18 -28.95
C SER A 66 3.86 15.15 -29.66
N THR A 67 4.83 14.47 -29.05
CA THR A 67 6.17 14.26 -29.61
C THR A 67 6.12 13.55 -30.96
N GLU A 68 5.31 12.49 -31.07
CA GLU A 68 5.09 11.74 -32.31
C GLU A 68 4.57 12.64 -33.44
N LYS A 69 3.58 13.51 -33.16
CA LYS A 69 3.04 14.49 -34.14
C LYS A 69 4.10 15.51 -34.58
N ASN A 70 4.93 15.97 -33.65
CA ASN A 70 6.01 16.91 -33.95
C ASN A 70 7.08 16.25 -34.83
N LEU A 71 7.46 15.00 -34.54
CA LEU A 71 8.38 14.22 -35.38
C LEU A 71 7.80 13.97 -36.79
N ASP A 72 6.51 13.68 -36.90
CA ASP A 72 5.85 13.54 -38.21
C ASP A 72 5.85 14.84 -39.00
N THR A 73 5.84 15.99 -38.33
CA THR A 73 5.95 17.30 -38.98
C THR A 73 7.38 17.57 -39.45
N LEU A 74 8.39 17.22 -38.65
CA LEU A 74 9.81 17.34 -39.01
C LEU A 74 10.21 16.39 -40.14
N GLU A 75 9.54 15.26 -40.28
CA GLU A 75 9.80 14.30 -41.34
C GLU A 75 9.25 14.74 -42.72
N LYS A 76 8.36 15.74 -42.75
CA LYS A 76 7.87 16.32 -44.02
C LYS A 76 8.97 17.13 -44.69
N CYS A 77 9.42 16.66 -45.85
CA CYS A 77 10.38 17.38 -46.69
C CYS A 77 9.66 18.48 -47.50
N CYS A 78 10.19 19.71 -47.48
CA CYS A 78 9.78 20.83 -48.36
C CYS A 78 8.25 21.10 -48.44
N GLY A 79 7.59 21.16 -47.29
CA GLY A 79 6.32 21.89 -47.11
C GLY A 79 5.01 21.29 -47.64
N ILE A 80 5.01 20.34 -48.60
CA ILE A 80 3.74 19.90 -49.25
C ILE A 80 3.60 18.37 -49.45
N PHE A 81 4.68 17.59 -49.62
CA PHE A 81 4.57 16.16 -49.96
C PHE A 81 4.95 15.22 -48.80
N SER A 82 3.97 14.47 -48.29
CA SER A 82 4.22 13.34 -47.37
C SER A 82 4.71 12.16 -48.20
N LEU A 83 5.97 11.73 -48.08
CA LEU A 83 6.42 10.50 -48.75
C LEU A 83 5.69 9.29 -48.14
N PRO A 84 4.81 8.58 -48.89
CA PRO A 84 4.01 7.48 -48.34
C PRO A 84 4.86 6.28 -47.88
N TRP A 85 6.13 6.24 -48.28
CA TRP A 85 7.10 5.18 -47.98
C TRP A 85 7.81 5.35 -46.63
N LYS A 86 7.56 6.44 -45.89
CA LYS A 86 8.21 6.74 -44.59
C LYS A 86 7.26 6.74 -43.37
N ARG A 87 6.05 6.18 -43.48
CA ARG A 87 5.13 6.13 -42.33
C ARG A 87 5.71 5.29 -41.20
N VAL A 88 5.92 5.91 -40.04
CA VAL A 88 6.35 5.24 -38.81
C VAL A 88 5.15 4.51 -38.21
N LYS A 89 5.28 3.20 -37.96
CA LYS A 89 4.27 2.45 -37.19
C LYS A 89 4.32 2.93 -35.74
N ARG A 90 3.17 3.25 -35.16
CA ARG A 90 3.02 3.57 -33.73
C ARG A 90 2.66 2.28 -32.98
N PRO A 91 3.58 1.70 -32.21
CA PRO A 91 3.29 0.52 -31.41
C PRO A 91 2.56 0.92 -30.11
N GLY A 92 1.94 -0.03 -29.39
CA GLY A 92 1.26 0.22 -28.11
C GLY A 92 -0.27 0.31 -28.21
N ASN A 93 -0.95 0.12 -27.07
CA ASN A 93 -2.41 0.08 -26.98
C ASN A 93 -2.98 1.30 -26.25
N ASP A 94 -3.55 2.23 -27.01
CA ASP A 94 -4.20 3.44 -26.47
C ASP A 94 -5.38 3.12 -25.52
N LYS A 95 -5.92 1.90 -25.51
CA LYS A 95 -7.06 1.51 -24.66
C LYS A 95 -6.73 1.48 -23.17
N HIS A 96 -5.46 1.35 -22.79
CA HIS A 96 -5.06 1.39 -21.38
C HIS A 96 -5.08 2.80 -20.81
N PHE A 97 -5.19 3.83 -21.66
CA PHE A 97 -5.14 5.23 -21.26
C PHE A 97 -6.54 5.84 -21.31
N LYS A 98 -6.89 6.58 -20.27
CA LYS A 98 -8.13 7.37 -20.25
C LYS A 98 -7.90 8.63 -21.07
N ALA A 99 -8.85 8.96 -21.94
CA ALA A 99 -8.83 10.25 -22.63
C ALA A 99 -8.92 11.37 -21.59
N ARG A 100 -8.11 12.42 -21.77
CA ARG A 100 -8.09 13.56 -20.85
C ARG A 100 -9.38 14.38 -21.06
N ASP A 101 -10.40 14.11 -20.26
CA ASP A 101 -11.60 14.97 -20.22
C ASP A 101 -11.22 16.32 -19.61
N TYR A 102 -11.19 17.36 -20.44
CA TYR A 102 -10.91 18.75 -20.06
C TYR A 102 -12.10 19.42 -19.37
N THR A 103 -12.88 18.69 -18.58
CA THR A 103 -13.89 19.30 -17.71
C THR A 103 -13.20 19.78 -16.43
N ALA A 104 -13.09 21.11 -16.32
CA ALA A 104 -12.91 21.99 -15.16
C ALA A 104 -12.51 21.37 -13.80
N PRO A 105 -11.68 22.06 -12.98
CA PRO A 105 -11.27 21.58 -11.68
C PRO A 105 -12.49 21.49 -10.78
N THR A 106 -13.03 20.28 -10.61
CA THR A 106 -13.93 20.04 -9.49
C THR A 106 -13.04 20.15 -8.26
N THR A 107 -13.31 21.16 -7.43
CA THR A 107 -12.86 21.19 -6.04
C THR A 107 -13.49 19.99 -5.34
N GLU A 108 -12.96 18.81 -5.61
CA GLU A 108 -13.22 17.66 -4.78
C GLU A 108 -12.38 17.88 -3.53
N GLN A 109 -13.04 18.43 -2.50
CA GLN A 109 -12.58 18.23 -1.15
C GLN A 109 -12.24 16.74 -0.99
N PRO A 110 -11.13 16.40 -0.31
CA PRO A 110 -10.82 15.01 -0.03
C PRO A 110 -12.08 14.36 0.54
N PRO A 111 -12.47 13.16 0.08
CA PRO A 111 -13.63 12.49 0.64
C PRO A 111 -13.41 12.43 2.14
N LYS A 112 -14.23 13.17 2.89
CA LYS A 112 -14.30 13.04 4.34
C LYS A 112 -14.44 11.55 4.61
N PRO A 113 -13.74 10.99 5.61
CA PRO A 113 -13.77 9.56 5.87
C PRO A 113 -15.21 9.18 6.17
N HIS A 114 -15.91 8.68 5.16
CA HIS A 114 -17.16 7.99 5.33
C HIS A 114 -16.77 6.61 5.83
N PHE A 115 -16.53 6.54 7.14
CA PHE A 115 -16.84 5.35 7.95
C PHE A 115 -18.35 5.13 7.85
N GLY A 116 -18.79 4.76 6.65
CA GLY A 116 -20.11 4.24 6.40
C GLY A 116 -20.15 2.94 7.16
N LYS A 117 -20.88 2.96 8.27
CA LYS A 117 -21.40 1.82 9.01
C LYS A 117 -22.10 0.88 8.03
N LYS A 118 -21.34 0.12 7.27
CA LYS A 118 -21.81 -1.09 6.62
C LYS A 118 -21.67 -2.16 7.68
N ALA A 119 -22.81 -2.74 8.01
CA ALA A 119 -22.97 -3.76 9.04
C ALA A 119 -21.79 -4.73 9.02
N PRO A 120 -21.25 -5.13 10.18
CA PRO A 120 -20.21 -6.13 10.21
C PRO A 120 -20.73 -7.35 9.45
N VAL A 121 -19.95 -7.82 8.48
CA VAL A 121 -20.09 -9.21 8.04
C VAL A 121 -19.75 -10.03 9.27
N SER A 122 -20.81 -10.45 9.97
CA SER A 122 -20.80 -11.30 11.15
C SER A 122 -20.18 -12.65 10.81
N GLY A 123 -18.86 -12.68 10.74
CA GLY A 123 -18.10 -13.83 11.20
C GLY A 123 -17.94 -13.65 12.70
N ASP A 124 -19.04 -13.84 13.45
CA ASP A 124 -19.08 -13.79 14.91
C ASP A 124 -18.01 -14.75 15.44
N LEU A 125 -16.84 -14.22 15.79
CA LEU A 125 -16.25 -14.69 17.03
C LEU A 125 -17.17 -14.13 18.09
N ALA A 126 -18.13 -14.96 18.50
CA ALA A 126 -18.76 -14.80 19.79
C ALA A 126 -17.64 -14.44 20.76
N GLN A 127 -17.65 -13.20 21.25
CA GLN A 127 -16.91 -12.88 22.46
C GLN A 127 -17.27 -14.00 23.42
N PRO A 128 -16.29 -14.73 23.98
CA PRO A 128 -16.65 -15.84 24.85
C PRO A 128 -17.56 -15.25 25.93
N ASP A 129 -18.83 -15.62 25.90
CA ASP A 129 -19.89 -15.12 26.79
C ASP A 129 -19.71 -15.66 28.23
N GLY A 130 -18.50 -16.10 28.54
CA GLY A 130 -18.09 -16.68 29.80
C GLY A 130 -16.72 -16.15 30.21
N PRO A 131 -16.40 -16.25 31.50
CA PRO A 131 -15.16 -15.74 32.05
C PRO A 131 -13.95 -16.42 31.38
N PHE A 132 -12.94 -15.63 31.03
CA PHE A 132 -11.70 -16.11 30.45
C PHE A 132 -10.90 -16.95 31.45
N ILE A 133 -11.02 -16.67 32.74
CA ILE A 133 -10.38 -17.43 33.81
C ILE A 133 -11.41 -18.16 34.68
N GLN A 134 -11.03 -19.36 35.13
CA GLN A 134 -11.75 -20.01 36.22
C GLN A 134 -11.34 -19.37 37.55
N ARG A 135 -12.30 -18.74 38.24
CA ARG A 135 -12.09 -18.14 39.57
C ARG A 135 -11.97 -19.25 40.62
N ILE A 136 -10.84 -19.31 41.32
CA ILE A 136 -10.55 -20.35 42.34
C ILE A 136 -10.45 -19.70 43.72
N LEU A 137 -9.65 -18.65 43.84
CA LEU A 137 -9.47 -17.90 45.08
C LEU A 137 -10.48 -16.75 45.21
N ASP A 138 -11.06 -16.32 44.10
CA ASP A 138 -12.00 -15.19 44.01
C ASP A 138 -11.40 -13.89 44.57
N ASP A 139 -10.10 -13.70 44.33
CA ASP A 139 -9.34 -12.55 44.82
C ASP A 139 -9.23 -11.42 43.78
N ASP A 140 -8.68 -10.28 44.21
CA ASP A 140 -8.50 -9.11 43.34
C ASP A 140 -7.56 -9.39 42.16
N ARG A 141 -6.61 -10.34 42.31
CA ARG A 141 -5.67 -10.72 41.24
C ARG A 141 -6.39 -11.44 40.11
N GLU A 142 -7.25 -12.40 40.45
CA GLU A 142 -8.11 -13.07 39.48
C GLU A 142 -9.04 -12.05 38.79
N THR A 143 -9.60 -11.11 39.54
CA THR A 143 -10.42 -10.04 38.95
C THR A 143 -9.63 -9.16 37.97
N GLU A 144 -8.39 -8.80 38.29
CA GLU A 144 -7.52 -8.04 37.37
C GLU A 144 -7.11 -8.85 36.14
N MET A 145 -6.79 -10.14 36.30
CA MET A 145 -6.48 -11.03 35.18
C MET A 145 -7.63 -11.10 34.18
N GLU A 146 -8.86 -11.23 34.67
CA GLU A 146 -10.07 -11.27 33.84
C GLU A 146 -10.25 -9.96 33.07
N GLN A 147 -10.08 -8.81 33.73
CA GLN A 147 -10.15 -7.49 33.09
C GLN A 147 -9.08 -7.32 32.00
N ASN A 148 -7.84 -7.73 32.27
CA ASN A 148 -6.74 -7.69 31.31
C ASN A 148 -7.05 -8.54 30.07
N LEU A 149 -7.59 -9.75 30.25
CA LEU A 149 -7.94 -10.64 29.14
C LEU A 149 -9.14 -10.12 28.32
N HIS A 150 -10.14 -9.52 28.96
CA HIS A 150 -11.22 -8.83 28.25
C HIS A 150 -10.70 -7.69 27.38
N HIS A 151 -9.80 -6.86 27.91
CA HIS A 151 -9.19 -5.75 27.17
C HIS A 151 -8.36 -6.25 25.98
N VAL A 152 -7.51 -7.25 26.20
CA VAL A 152 -6.74 -7.91 25.11
C VAL A 152 -7.68 -8.49 24.06
N SER A 153 -8.77 -9.15 24.45
CA SER A 153 -9.76 -9.69 23.52
C SER A 153 -10.40 -8.60 22.65
N GLY A 154 -10.68 -7.42 23.21
CA GLY A 154 -11.17 -6.27 22.47
C GLY A 154 -10.17 -5.81 21.42
N ILE A 155 -8.92 -5.57 21.83
CA ILE A 155 -7.84 -5.15 20.94
C ILE A 155 -7.59 -6.19 19.84
N VAL A 156 -7.61 -7.49 20.15
CA VAL A 156 -7.46 -8.55 19.15
C VAL A 156 -8.59 -8.53 18.12
N GLY A 157 -9.82 -8.19 18.53
CA GLY A 157 -10.94 -7.97 17.61
C GLY A 157 -10.72 -6.78 16.67
N GLU A 158 -10.20 -5.67 17.19
CA GLU A 158 -9.83 -4.49 16.40
C GLU A 158 -8.67 -4.79 15.44
N LEU A 159 -7.63 -5.48 15.91
CA LEU A 159 -6.51 -5.97 15.10
C LEU A 159 -6.97 -6.85 13.95
N ARG A 160 -7.95 -7.73 14.17
CA ARG A 160 -8.55 -8.55 13.09
C ARG A 160 -9.23 -7.66 12.06
N THR A 161 -10.00 -6.66 12.49
CA THR A 161 -10.69 -5.75 11.58
C THR A 161 -9.68 -4.98 10.74
N MET A 162 -8.64 -4.40 11.36
CA MET A 162 -7.55 -3.75 10.64
C MET A 162 -6.84 -4.71 9.68
N ALA A 163 -6.59 -5.96 10.07
CA ALA A 163 -5.97 -6.95 9.19
C ALA A 163 -6.81 -7.23 7.93
N LEU A 164 -8.14 -7.29 8.06
CA LEU A 164 -9.04 -7.46 6.92
C LEU A 164 -9.03 -6.23 6.01
N ASP A 165 -9.08 -5.03 6.59
CA ASP A 165 -9.06 -3.76 5.85
C ASP A 165 -7.73 -3.58 5.10
N MET A 166 -6.60 -3.83 5.78
CA MET A 166 -5.26 -3.80 5.16
C MET A 166 -5.16 -4.80 4.01
N ASN A 167 -5.68 -6.03 4.18
CA ASN A 167 -5.66 -7.03 3.12
C ASN A 167 -6.49 -6.60 1.90
N GLN A 168 -7.65 -5.98 2.13
CA GLN A 168 -8.48 -5.44 1.05
C GLN A 168 -7.77 -4.28 0.32
N GLU A 169 -7.13 -3.37 1.06
CA GLU A 169 -6.38 -2.24 0.47
C GLU A 169 -5.18 -2.73 -0.35
N ILE A 170 -4.46 -3.75 0.12
CA ILE A 170 -3.35 -4.36 -0.64
C ILE A 170 -3.86 -4.98 -1.94
N ALA A 171 -5.02 -5.65 -1.94
CA ALA A 171 -5.61 -6.19 -3.16
C ALA A 171 -5.93 -5.07 -4.18
N VAL A 172 -6.46 -3.93 -3.70
CA VAL A 172 -6.70 -2.75 -4.54
C VAL A 172 -5.38 -2.17 -5.08
N HIS A 173 -4.36 -2.04 -4.24
CA HIS A 173 -3.03 -1.58 -4.66
C HIS A 173 -2.41 -2.48 -5.74
N ASN A 174 -2.52 -3.81 -5.61
CA ASN A 174 -2.02 -4.76 -6.59
C ASN A 174 -2.68 -4.55 -7.95
N GLN A 175 -4.00 -4.36 -7.99
CA GLN A 175 -4.70 -4.05 -9.23
C GLN A 175 -4.21 -2.73 -9.86
N LYS A 176 -4.02 -1.67 -9.06
CA LYS A 176 -3.47 -0.39 -9.55
C LYS A 176 -2.06 -0.57 -10.12
N LEU A 177 -1.22 -1.39 -9.48
CA LEU A 177 0.12 -1.70 -9.96
C LEU A 177 0.10 -2.42 -11.31
N ASP A 178 -0.81 -3.37 -11.51
CA ASP A 178 -0.97 -4.07 -12.80
C ASP A 178 -1.41 -3.11 -13.92
N GLU A 179 -2.31 -2.17 -13.62
CA GLU A 179 -2.71 -1.11 -14.55
C GLU A 179 -1.54 -0.19 -14.91
N ILE A 180 -0.78 0.26 -13.91
CA ILE A 180 0.41 1.11 -14.10
C ILE A 180 1.46 0.36 -14.92
N ALA A 181 1.70 -0.92 -14.65
CA ALA A 181 2.66 -1.75 -15.39
C ALA A 181 2.28 -1.83 -16.87
N SER A 182 1.00 -2.11 -17.17
CA SER A 182 0.50 -2.17 -18.55
C SER A 182 0.68 -0.83 -19.29
N LYS A 183 0.34 0.29 -18.65
CA LYS A 183 0.58 1.63 -19.21
C LYS A 183 2.07 1.94 -19.40
N THR A 184 2.91 1.50 -18.47
CA THR A 184 4.35 1.71 -18.53
C THR A 184 4.96 0.99 -19.72
N ASP A 185 4.57 -0.27 -19.97
CA ASP A 185 5.03 -1.05 -21.12
C ASP A 185 4.63 -0.40 -22.45
N ASP A 186 3.38 0.07 -22.56
CA ASP A 186 2.90 0.80 -23.74
C ASP A 186 3.65 2.11 -23.97
N ASN A 187 3.82 2.91 -22.91
CA ASN A 187 4.58 4.16 -22.97
C ASN A 187 6.03 3.91 -23.36
N GLN A 188 6.67 2.88 -22.81
CA GLN A 188 8.05 2.52 -23.14
C GLN A 188 8.20 2.13 -24.62
N LEU A 189 7.27 1.33 -25.12
CA LEU A 189 7.28 0.87 -26.51
C LEU A 189 7.12 2.05 -27.50
N ARG A 190 6.21 2.98 -27.21
CA ARG A 190 6.02 4.20 -28.01
C ARG A 190 7.20 5.16 -27.92
N LEU A 191 7.72 5.37 -26.72
CA LEU A 191 8.89 6.23 -26.51
C LEU A 191 10.10 5.71 -27.27
N ASN A 192 10.35 4.39 -27.27
CA ASN A 192 11.41 3.77 -28.07
C ASN A 192 11.22 3.99 -29.59
N ALA A 193 9.97 3.91 -30.07
CA ALA A 193 9.65 4.16 -31.48
C ALA A 193 9.85 5.64 -31.85
N ALA A 194 9.37 6.56 -31.02
CA ALA A 194 9.58 8.00 -31.17
C ALA A 194 11.07 8.37 -31.13
N GLN A 195 11.84 7.80 -30.21
CA GLN A 195 13.29 8.01 -30.10
C GLN A 195 14.03 7.51 -31.35
N SER A 196 13.62 6.36 -31.89
CA SER A 196 14.17 5.82 -33.14
C SER A 196 13.85 6.72 -34.34
N GLN A 197 12.63 7.28 -34.40
CA GLN A 197 12.25 8.27 -35.41
C GLN A 197 13.06 9.55 -35.28
N ALA A 198 13.20 10.10 -34.07
CA ALA A 198 13.98 11.31 -33.80
C ALA A 198 15.45 11.15 -34.21
N THR A 199 16.08 10.03 -33.83
CA THR A 199 17.47 9.70 -34.18
C THR A 199 17.67 9.62 -35.69
N ARG A 200 16.67 9.14 -36.44
CA ARG A 200 16.71 9.06 -37.90
C ARG A 200 16.58 10.43 -38.57
N ILE A 201 15.80 11.35 -38.00
CA ILE A 201 15.55 12.69 -38.55
C ILE A 201 16.73 13.63 -38.24
N VAL A 202 17.18 13.67 -36.99
CA VAL A 202 18.12 14.68 -36.49
C VAL A 202 19.55 14.13 -36.37
N GLY A 203 19.72 12.81 -36.44
CA GLY A 203 21.00 12.15 -36.16
C GLY A 203 21.13 11.70 -34.70
N LYS A 204 22.17 10.93 -34.40
CA LYS A 204 22.42 10.44 -33.03
C LYS A 204 22.89 11.59 -32.14
N PRO A 205 22.34 11.76 -30.93
CA PRO A 205 22.89 12.72 -29.97
C PRO A 205 24.33 12.30 -29.62
N THR A 206 25.24 13.27 -29.55
CA THR A 206 26.56 13.06 -28.94
C THR A 206 26.34 12.67 -27.48
N LYS A 207 26.95 11.56 -27.03
CA LYS A 207 26.70 10.98 -25.71
C LYS A 207 26.94 12.02 -24.61
N THR A 208 25.89 12.59 -24.05
CA THR A 208 25.91 13.22 -22.73
C THR A 208 25.35 12.21 -21.75
N SER A 209 26.18 11.82 -20.78
CA SER A 209 25.80 10.92 -19.69
C SER A 209 24.55 11.45 -19.00
N SER A 210 23.43 10.75 -19.09
CA SER A 210 22.29 11.01 -18.23
C SER A 210 21.66 9.68 -17.84
N SER A 211 21.43 9.56 -16.53
CA SER A 211 20.77 8.45 -15.86
C SER A 211 19.39 8.17 -16.46
N PRO A 212 18.83 6.97 -16.26
CA PRO A 212 17.53 6.59 -16.83
C PRO A 212 16.43 7.60 -16.48
N VAL A 213 15.65 7.99 -17.49
CA VAL A 213 14.50 8.92 -17.39
C VAL A 213 13.31 8.29 -16.65
N ILE A 214 13.33 6.97 -16.46
CA ILE A 214 12.35 6.25 -15.66
C ILE A 214 12.92 6.14 -14.24
N PRO A 215 12.22 6.66 -13.21
CA PRO A 215 12.57 6.33 -11.83
C PRO A 215 12.52 4.81 -11.70
N GLN A 216 13.68 4.15 -11.62
CA GLN A 216 13.69 2.76 -11.20
C GLN A 216 13.17 2.73 -9.76
N PRO A 217 12.17 1.91 -9.43
CA PRO A 217 11.75 1.75 -8.05
C PRO A 217 12.98 1.30 -7.26
N GLY A 218 13.48 2.20 -6.42
CA GLY A 218 14.65 1.98 -5.58
C GLY A 218 14.27 0.96 -4.52
N LEU A 219 14.39 -0.32 -4.84
CA LEU A 219 14.33 -1.45 -3.90
C LEU A 219 15.28 -1.26 -2.70
N GLY A 220 16.24 -0.32 -2.80
CA GLY A 220 17.23 -0.03 -1.79
C GLY A 220 16.83 0.93 -0.67
N MET A 221 15.76 1.73 -0.79
CA MET A 221 15.39 2.67 0.31
C MET A 221 14.54 2.00 1.38
N VAL A 222 13.51 1.23 0.98
CA VAL A 222 12.65 0.51 1.93
C VAL A 222 13.42 -0.61 2.63
N ALA A 223 14.26 -1.36 1.90
CA ALA A 223 15.10 -2.41 2.49
C ALA A 223 16.15 -1.86 3.49
N LYS A 224 16.75 -0.69 3.22
CA LYS A 224 17.68 -0.05 4.15
C LYS A 224 16.99 0.46 5.42
N GLN A 225 15.76 0.92 5.31
CA GLN A 225 15.00 1.44 6.44
C GLN A 225 14.50 0.31 7.34
N MET A 226 14.09 -0.83 6.76
CA MET A 226 13.73 -2.04 7.51
C MET A 226 14.95 -2.74 8.13
N ALA A 227 16.10 -2.79 7.45
CA ALA A 227 17.32 -3.36 8.02
C ALA A 227 17.87 -2.55 9.21
N ASN A 228 17.71 -1.22 9.21
CA ASN A 228 18.12 -0.37 10.32
C ASN A 228 17.16 -0.40 11.53
N GLN A 229 15.91 -0.82 11.35
CA GLN A 229 14.97 -1.05 12.46
C GLN A 229 15.13 -2.44 13.08
N ALA A 230 15.65 -3.43 12.35
CA ALA A 230 15.95 -4.76 12.89
C ALA A 230 17.28 -4.85 13.68
N MET A 231 18.09 -3.78 13.68
CA MET A 231 19.37 -3.70 14.41
C MET A 231 19.34 -2.75 15.61
N LYS A 232 18.16 -2.37 16.10
CA LYS A 232 17.98 -1.64 17.35
C LYS A 232 17.18 -2.46 18.35
#